data_AF-A0A6A9T872-F1
#
_entry.id   AF-A0A6A9T872-F1
#
_cell.length_a   1.000
_cell.length_b   1.000
_cell.length_c   1.000
_cell.angle_alpha   90.00
_cell.angle_beta   90.00
_cell.angle_gamma   90.00
#
_symmetry.space_group_name_H-M   'P 1'
#
loop_
_entity.id
_entity.type
_entity.pdbx_description
1 polymer ?
#
loop_
_entity_poly.entity_id
_entity_poly.type
_entity_poly.pdbx_seq_one_letter_code
_entity_poly.pdbx_strand_id
1 'polypeptide(L)'
;MKRLTRDELAERLDPLPPSDAFWRRAIETGRASIGVGPEAVAGEGERPTAEPAATGPLATGDIVDVGDRAFVVVGVEETRSGGRRYRIELVDEPA
;
A
#
# COMPACT_ATOMS: atom_id res chain seq x y z
N MET A 1 5.34 5.01 -10.43
CA MET A 1 5.94 3.78 -9.91
C MET A 1 7.00 4.17 -8.90
N LYS A 2 6.70 4.00 -7.62
CA LYS A 2 7.59 4.22 -6.48
C LYS A 2 7.88 2.86 -5.82
N ARG A 3 9.05 2.76 -5.20
CA ARG A 3 9.42 1.62 -4.36
C ARG A 3 9.48 2.10 -2.92
N LEU A 4 8.82 1.40 -2.03
CA LEU A 4 8.59 1.78 -0.64
C LEU A 4 9.06 0.65 0.27
N THR A 5 9.78 0.98 1.32
CA THR A 5 9.98 0.05 2.42
C THR A 5 8.70 -0.10 3.24
N ARG A 6 8.62 -1.17 4.02
CA ARG A 6 7.53 -1.38 4.97
C ARG A 6 7.31 -0.20 5.92
N ASP A 7 8.38 0.44 6.40
CA ASP A 7 8.28 1.57 7.34
C ASP A 7 7.77 2.82 6.63
N GLU A 8 8.28 3.12 5.43
CA GLU A 8 7.78 4.21 4.59
C GLU A 8 6.31 4.04 4.17
N LEU A 9 5.88 2.78 4.03
CA LEU A 9 4.48 2.45 3.82
C LEU A 9 3.66 2.68 5.09
N ALA A 10 4.17 2.28 6.26
CA ALA A 10 3.48 2.49 7.53
C ALA A 10 3.24 3.98 7.81
N GLU A 11 4.24 4.83 7.56
CA GLU A 11 4.12 6.29 7.69
C GLU A 11 3.05 6.89 6.76
N ARG A 12 2.89 6.32 5.56
CA ARG A 12 1.88 6.77 4.57
C ARG A 12 0.48 6.26 4.88
N LEU A 13 0.37 5.20 5.68
CA LEU A 13 -0.88 4.56 6.05
C LEU A 13 -1.29 4.87 7.49
N ASP A 14 -0.61 5.82 8.15
CA ASP A 14 -0.99 6.33 9.46
C ASP A 14 -2.46 6.82 9.44
N PRO A 15 -3.28 6.46 10.43
CA PRO A 15 -2.94 5.84 11.72
C PRO A 15 -3.00 4.31 11.75
N LEU A 16 -3.32 3.64 10.64
CA LEU A 16 -3.60 2.19 10.62
C LEU A 16 -2.64 1.44 9.67
N PRO A 17 -1.35 1.34 10.03
CA PRO A 17 -0.38 0.60 9.23
C PRO A 17 -0.66 -0.92 9.26
N PRO A 18 -0.30 -1.67 8.21
CA PRO A 18 -0.48 -3.12 8.19
C PRO A 18 0.40 -3.82 9.24
N SER A 19 -0.20 -4.74 10.00
CA SER A 19 0.46 -5.47 11.10
C SER A 19 1.44 -6.55 10.61
N ASP A 20 2.32 -7.02 11.50
CA ASP A 20 3.19 -8.17 11.22
C ASP A 20 2.40 -9.43 10.81
N ALA A 21 1.27 -9.68 11.47
CA ALA A 21 0.41 -10.82 11.16
C ALA A 21 -0.16 -10.73 9.73
N PHE A 22 -0.51 -9.52 9.29
CA PHE A 22 -0.92 -9.27 7.92
C PHE A 22 0.20 -9.63 6.93
N TRP A 23 1.42 -9.15 7.16
CA TRP A 23 2.54 -9.41 6.26
C TRP A 23 2.93 -10.88 6.19
N ARG A 24 2.94 -11.59 7.33
CA ARG A 24 3.16 -13.04 7.36
C ARG A 24 2.13 -13.76 6.49
N ARG A 25 0.85 -13.41 6.66
CA ARG A 25 -0.23 -13.98 5.86
C ARG A 25 -0.06 -13.66 4.38
N ALA A 26 0.28 -12.41 4.04
CA ALA A 26 0.48 -11.97 2.66
C ALA A 26 1.62 -12.74 1.96
N ILE A 27 2.71 -13.01 2.68
CA ILE A 27 3.84 -13.81 2.19
C ILE A 27 3.42 -15.26 1.99
N GLU A 28 2.71 -15.86 2.94
CA GLU A 28 2.21 -17.24 2.81
C GLU A 28 1.24 -17.41 1.63
N THR A 29 0.39 -16.42 1.36
CA THR A 29 -0.61 -16.50 0.30
C THR A 29 -0.15 -15.94 -1.04
N GLY A 30 1.01 -15.27 -1.08
CA GLY A 30 1.53 -14.58 -2.27
C GLY A 30 0.70 -13.37 -2.71
N ARG A 31 -0.30 -12.96 -1.94
CA ARG A 31 -1.23 -11.87 -2.28
C ARG A 31 -1.94 -11.35 -1.05
N ALA A 32 -2.31 -10.08 -1.05
CA ALA A 32 -3.13 -9.49 0.02
C ALA A 32 -3.91 -8.25 -0.48
N SER A 33 -4.70 -7.67 0.42
CA SER A 33 -5.40 -6.41 0.17
C SER A 33 -5.26 -5.49 1.38
N ILE A 34 -4.72 -4.29 1.15
CA ILE A 34 -4.58 -3.26 2.16
C ILE A 34 -5.78 -2.33 2.06
N GLY A 35 -6.57 -2.26 3.13
CA GLY A 35 -7.67 -1.30 3.25
C GLY A 35 -7.18 -0.04 3.95
N VAL A 36 -7.53 1.12 3.41
CA VAL A 36 -7.10 2.43 3.89
C VAL A 36 -8.33 3.31 4.02
N GLY A 37 -8.48 3.94 5.19
CA GLY A 37 -9.57 4.86 5.47
C GLY A 37 -9.43 6.19 4.70
N PRO A 38 -10.53 6.95 4.55
CA PRO A 38 -10.50 8.25 3.88
C PRO A 38 -9.50 9.24 4.50
N GLU A 39 -9.21 9.14 5.79
CA GLU A 39 -8.24 9.97 6.51
C GLU A 39 -6.82 9.85 5.96
N ALA A 40 -6.36 8.64 5.69
CA ALA A 40 -5.04 8.38 5.12
C ALA A 40 -4.98 8.68 3.62
N VAL A 41 -6.13 8.70 2.94
CA VAL A 41 -6.24 9.16 1.54
C VAL A 41 -6.14 10.67 1.46
N ALA A 42 -6.80 11.39 2.37
CA ALA A 42 -6.79 12.86 2.43
C ALA A 42 -5.43 13.41 2.88
N GLY A 43 -4.77 12.76 3.85
CA GLY A 43 -3.48 13.20 4.39
C GLY A 43 -2.33 13.23 3.38
N GLU A 44 -2.43 12.53 2.24
CA GLU A 44 -1.44 12.65 1.15
C GLU A 44 -1.48 14.03 0.47
N GLY A 45 -2.66 14.65 0.39
CA GLY A 45 -2.85 15.98 -0.21
C GLY A 45 -2.48 17.15 0.71
N GLU A 46 -2.32 16.92 2.00
CA GLU A 46 -1.92 17.95 2.98
C GLU A 46 -0.38 18.09 3.11
N ARG A 47 0.39 17.18 2.52
CA ARG A 47 1.84 17.38 2.38
C ARG A 47 2.08 18.51 1.37
N PRO A 48 2.81 19.59 1.73
CA PRO A 48 2.82 20.87 1.00
C PRO A 48 3.50 20.86 -0.39
N THR A 49 3.66 19.69 -1.03
CA THR A 49 4.33 19.56 -2.33
C THR A 49 3.68 18.53 -3.27
N ALA A 50 2.64 17.80 -2.85
CA ALA A 50 1.97 16.82 -3.71
C ALA A 50 0.49 17.16 -3.90
N GLU A 51 0.05 17.37 -5.14
CA GLU A 51 -1.37 17.31 -5.47
C GLU A 51 -1.92 15.95 -4.98
N PRO A 52 -3.12 15.89 -4.35
CA PRO A 52 -3.67 14.63 -3.89
C PRO A 52 -3.78 13.68 -5.08
N ALA A 53 -2.99 12.61 -5.07
CA ALA A 53 -3.06 11.62 -6.12
C ALA A 53 -4.48 11.03 -6.12
N ALA A 54 -5.14 10.98 -7.28
CA ALA A 54 -6.50 10.42 -7.40
C ALA A 54 -6.61 8.99 -6.84
N THR A 55 -5.48 8.28 -6.75
CA THR A 55 -5.36 6.93 -6.22
C THR A 55 -5.09 6.87 -4.71
N GLY A 56 -4.74 7.97 -4.05
CA GLY A 56 -4.32 8.00 -2.64
C GLY A 56 -2.84 7.61 -2.43
N PRO A 57 -2.44 7.18 -1.21
CA PRO A 57 -1.04 6.95 -0.84
C PRO A 57 -0.27 5.92 -1.68
N LEU A 58 -0.97 5.07 -2.42
CA LEU A 58 -0.39 4.09 -3.33
C LEU A 58 -1.05 4.15 -4.71
N ALA A 59 -0.33 3.70 -5.72
CA ALA A 59 -0.81 3.54 -7.08
C ALA A 59 -0.46 2.14 -7.62
N THR A 60 -1.20 1.67 -8.62
CA THR A 60 -0.86 0.43 -9.34
C THR A 60 0.56 0.53 -9.91
N GLY A 61 1.33 -0.54 -9.76
CA GLY A 61 2.74 -0.64 -10.14
C GLY A 61 3.71 -0.30 -9.01
N ASP A 62 3.26 0.33 -7.91
CA ASP A 62 4.15 0.60 -6.78
C ASP A 62 4.61 -0.70 -6.10
N ILE A 63 5.87 -0.71 -5.65
CA ILE A 63 6.49 -1.87 -5.01
C ILE A 63 6.68 -1.60 -3.53
N VAL A 64 6.37 -2.59 -2.69
CA VAL A 64 6.56 -2.57 -1.25
C VAL A 64 7.56 -3.66 -0.86
N ASP A 65 8.71 -3.26 -0.34
CA ASP A 65 9.73 -4.15 0.20
C ASP A 65 9.43 -4.51 1.66
N VAL A 66 9.35 -5.81 1.94
CA VAL A 66 8.99 -6.41 3.22
C VAL A 66 10.06 -7.46 3.58
N GLY A 67 11.14 -7.01 4.22
CA GLY A 67 12.32 -7.85 4.44
C GLY A 67 12.92 -8.27 3.10
N ASP A 68 13.14 -9.58 2.92
CA ASP A 68 13.72 -10.15 1.69
C ASP A 68 12.67 -10.40 0.59
N ARG A 69 11.46 -9.86 0.72
CA ARG A 69 10.34 -10.06 -0.20
C ARG A 69 9.83 -8.73 -0.72
N ALA A 70 9.36 -8.71 -1.96
CA ALA A 70 8.74 -7.54 -2.56
C ALA A 70 7.31 -7.84 -2.99
N PHE A 71 6.41 -6.87 -2.81
CA PHE A 71 5.03 -6.94 -3.28
C PHE A 71 4.77 -5.80 -4.26
N VAL A 72 4.05 -6.06 -5.34
CA VAL A 72 3.59 -5.03 -6.28
C VAL A 72 2.11 -4.75 -6.08
N VAL A 73 1.73 -3.47 -6.08
CA VAL A 73 0.33 -3.05 -6.11
C VAL A 73 -0.23 -3.33 -7.51
N VAL A 74 -1.15 -4.28 -7.62
CA VAL A 74 -1.75 -4.69 -8.89
C VAL A 74 -3.09 -4.02 -9.17
N GLY A 75 -3.71 -3.41 -8.15
CA GLY A 75 -5.00 -2.75 -8.30
C GLY A 75 -5.32 -1.79 -7.17
N VAL A 76 -6.11 -0.77 -7.50
CA VAL A 76 -6.64 0.22 -6.56
C VAL A 76 -8.15 0.30 -6.76
N GLU A 77 -8.89 0.12 -5.67
CA GLU A 77 -10.35 0.23 -5.63
C GLU A 77 -10.76 1.33 -4.64
N GLU A 78 -11.66 2.21 -5.05
CA GLU A 78 -12.27 3.18 -4.15
C GLU A 78 -13.35 2.52 -3.28
N THR A 79 -13.32 2.77 -1.97
CA THR A 79 -14.36 2.29 -1.07
C THR A 79 -15.51 3.30 -1.00
N ARG A 80 -16.72 2.83 -0.70
CA ARG A 80 -17.91 3.70 -0.57
C ARG A 80 -17.76 4.80 0.49
N SER A 81 -16.89 4.59 1.46
CA SER A 81 -16.61 5.55 2.53
C SER A 81 -15.53 6.58 2.17
N GLY A 82 -15.07 6.62 0.91
CA GLY A 82 -14.00 7.52 0.44
C GLY A 82 -12.58 7.01 0.73
N GLY A 83 -12.44 5.79 1.23
CA GLY A 83 -11.15 5.15 1.42
C GLY A 83 -10.63 4.49 0.13
N ARG A 84 -9.55 3.71 0.26
CA ARG A 84 -8.94 2.95 -0.83
C ARG A 84 -8.64 1.53 -0.41
N ARG A 85 -8.74 0.59 -1.35
CA ARG A 85 -8.31 -0.80 -1.19
C ARG A 85 -7.25 -1.10 -2.25
N TYR A 86 -6.05 -1.41 -1.80
CA TYR A 86 -4.91 -1.73 -2.64
C TYR A 86 -4.72 -3.24 -2.67
N ARG A 87 -4.84 -3.85 -3.84
CA ARG A 87 -4.50 -5.27 -4.03
C ARG A 87 -3.00 -5.36 -4.29
N ILE A 88 -2.33 -6.22 -3.54
CA ILE A 88 -0.89 -6.47 -3.70
C ILE A 88 -0.63 -7.95 -3.99
N GLU A 89 0.39 -8.21 -4.79
CA GLU A 89 0.83 -9.55 -5.14
C GLU A 89 2.34 -9.65 -4.94
N LEU A 90 2.81 -10.81 -4.48
CA LEU A 90 4.23 -11.08 -4.26
C LEU A 90 4.93 -11.05 -5.62
N VAL A 91 6.04 -10.34 -5.69
CA VAL A 91 6.93 -10.38 -6.85
C VAL A 91 7.73 -11.67 -6.75
N ASP A 92 7.44 -12.63 -7.62
CA ASP A 92 8.32 -13.78 -7.80
C ASP A 92 9.64 -13.27 -8.39
N GLU A 93 10.73 -13.38 -7.65
CA GLU A 93 12.06 -13.24 -8.24
C GLU A 93 12.25 -14.41 -9.22
N PRO A 94 12.59 -14.16 -10.49
CA PRO A 94 13.01 -15.24 -11.36
C PRO A 94 14.23 -15.91 -10.74
N ALA A 95 14.11 -17.21 -10.44
CA ALA A 95 15.19 -18.06 -9.94
C ALA A 95 16.35 -18.17 -10.96
#